data_AF-A0A3S0C7Z9-F1
#
_entry.id   AF-A0A3S0C7Z9-F1
#
_cell.length_a   1.000
_cell.length_b   1.000
_cell.length_c   1.000
_cell.angle_alpha   90.00
_cell.angle_beta   90.00
_cell.angle_gamma   90.00
#
_symmetry.space_group_name_H-M   'P 1'
#
loop_
_entity.id
_entity.type
_entity.pdbx_description
1 polymer ?
#
loop_
_entity_poly.entity_id
_entity_poly.type
_entity_poly.pdbx_seq_one_letter_code
_entity_poly.pdbx_strand_id
1 'polypeptide(L)'
;MQKFEVYRNIRKKAMIFGLSVPFFALQMTCLIASLMVIIFSFNLFVIILASTFNSAVYVILTRVSQNPLHIIITSIFPKIISNKKSTLLDYEKD
;
A
#
# COMPACT_ATOMS: atom_id res chain seq x y z
N MET A 1 -8.45 -32.23 -17.99
CA MET A 1 -8.66 -31.43 -16.77
C MET A 1 -7.70 -30.25 -16.80
N GLN A 2 -8.20 -29.02 -16.64
CA GLN A 2 -7.33 -27.83 -16.60
C GLN A 2 -6.54 -27.83 -15.29
N LYS A 3 -5.21 -27.76 -15.38
CA LYS A 3 -4.32 -27.61 -14.21
C LYS A 3 -4.31 -26.13 -13.82
N PHE A 4 -4.73 -25.81 -12.60
CA PHE A 4 -4.61 -24.46 -12.03
C PHE A 4 -3.34 -24.40 -11.17
N GLU A 5 -2.38 -23.57 -11.55
CA GLU A 5 -1.23 -23.30 -10.69
C GLU A 5 -1.68 -22.52 -9.44
N VAL A 6 -1.17 -22.91 -8.28
CA VAL A 6 -1.49 -22.25 -7.01
C VAL A 6 -0.89 -20.85 -6.99
N TYR A 7 -1.72 -19.85 -7.32
CA TYR A 7 -1.32 -18.44 -7.37
C TYR A 7 -1.04 -17.91 -5.94
N ARG A 8 0.22 -18.00 -5.51
CA ARG A 8 0.67 -17.64 -4.16
C ARG A 8 0.91 -16.13 -3.96
N ASN A 9 0.76 -15.32 -5.01
CA ASN A 9 1.04 -13.87 -4.96
C ASN A 9 -0.12 -13.00 -4.46
N ILE A 10 -1.29 -13.57 -4.13
CA ILE A 10 -2.44 -12.84 -3.58
C ILE A 10 -2.11 -12.01 -2.32
N ARG A 11 -1.10 -12.41 -1.54
CA ARG A 11 -0.69 -11.69 -0.31
C ARG A 11 0.35 -10.59 -0.52
N LYS A 12 0.98 -10.47 -1.70
CA LYS A 12 2.11 -9.54 -1.90
C LYS A 12 1.70 -8.09 -2.10
N LYS A 13 0.45 -7.82 -2.49
CA LYS A 13 -0.10 -6.47 -2.59
C LYS A 13 -1.48 -6.45 -1.94
N ALA A 14 -1.51 -6.42 -0.62
CA ALA A 14 -2.71 -6.00 0.08
C ALA A 14 -2.94 -4.52 -0.24
N MET A 15 -3.99 -4.24 -1.01
CA MET A 15 -4.43 -2.89 -1.32
C MET A 15 -5.77 -2.67 -0.62
N ILE A 16 -5.89 -1.55 0.09
CA ILE A 16 -7.11 -1.13 0.78
C ILE A 16 -7.53 0.19 0.13
N PHE A 17 -8.72 0.21 -0.49
CA PHE A 17 -9.22 1.36 -1.25
C PHE A 17 -8.25 1.92 -2.31
N GLY A 18 -7.51 1.04 -3.00
CA GLY A 18 -6.55 1.46 -4.04
C GLY A 18 -5.21 1.99 -3.53
N LEU A 19 -5.02 2.07 -2.21
CA LEU A 19 -3.75 2.39 -1.56
C LEU A 19 -3.08 1.13 -1.03
N SER A 20 -1.75 1.11 -1.02
CA SER A 20 -1.01 0.11 -0.26
C SER A 20 -1.26 0.31 1.25
N VAL A 21 -1.12 -0.76 2.05
CA VAL A 21 -1.31 -0.72 3.51
C VAL A 21 -0.61 0.48 4.20
N PRO A 22 0.66 0.84 3.91
CA PRO A 22 1.29 1.99 4.56
C PRO A 22 0.67 3.34 4.15
N PHE A 23 0.30 3.51 2.87
CA PHE A 23 -0.38 4.75 2.43
C PHE A 23 -1.77 4.86 3.04
N PHE A 24 -2.48 3.74 3.17
CA PHE A 24 -3.76 3.70 3.87
C PHE A 24 -3.62 4.12 5.34
N ALA A 25 -2.61 3.61 6.04
CA ALA A 25 -2.34 4.01 7.43
C ALA A 25 -2.07 5.51 7.55
N LEU A 26 -1.26 6.08 6.63
CA LEU A 26 -0.98 7.52 6.59
C LEU A 26 -2.26 8.35 6.40
N GLN A 27 -3.14 7.95 5.48
CA GLN A 27 -4.43 8.60 5.27
C GLN A 27 -5.30 8.55 6.54
N MET A 28 -5.35 7.41 7.22
CA MET A 28 -6.12 7.25 8.46
C MET A 28 -5.57 8.13 9.59
N THR A 29 -4.25 8.24 9.73
CA THR A 29 -3.64 9.18 10.69
C THR A 29 -4.02 10.62 10.40
N CYS A 30 -4.05 11.01 9.12
CA CYS A 30 -4.43 12.36 8.70
C CYS A 30 -5.89 12.68 9.04
N LEU A 31 -6.79 11.72 8.82
CA LEU A 31 -8.21 11.81 9.19
C LEU A 31 -8.39 11.98 10.70
N ILE A 32 -7.71 11.15 11.50
CA ILE A 32 -7.79 11.20 12.97
C ILE A 32 -7.24 12.54 13.48
N ALA A 33 -6.09 12.99 12.97
CA ALA A 33 -5.51 14.28 13.35
C ALA A 33 -6.44 15.44 13.01
N SER A 34 -7.02 15.43 11.81
CA SER A 34 -7.97 16.45 11.38
C SER A 34 -9.23 16.47 12.25
N LEU A 35 -9.74 15.30 12.62
CA LEU A 35 -10.87 15.17 13.52
C LEU A 35 -10.56 15.77 14.90
N MET A 36 -9.36 15.50 15.45
CA MET A 36 -8.92 16.12 16.70
C MET A 36 -8.94 17.65 16.61
N VAL A 37 -8.39 18.22 15.53
CA VAL A 37 -8.37 19.68 15.32
C VAL A 37 -9.79 20.26 15.25
N ILE A 38 -10.70 19.60 14.54
CA ILE A 38 -12.09 20.06 14.39
C ILE A 38 -12.80 20.10 15.75
N ILE A 39 -12.60 19.09 16.60
CA ILE A 39 -13.26 19.01 17.90
C ILE A 39 -12.76 20.11 18.84
N PHE A 40 -11.46 20.42 18.85
CA PHE A 40 -10.89 21.46 19.71
C PHE A 40 -11.10 22.89 19.21
N SER A 41 -11.24 23.10 17.90
CA SER A 41 -11.25 24.42 17.26
C SER A 41 -12.55 24.67 16.49
N PHE A 42 -13.68 24.21 17.01
CA PHE A 42 -14.96 24.11 16.30
C PHE A 42 -15.35 25.41 15.56
N ASN A 43 -15.00 25.49 14.28
CA ASN A 43 -15.20 26.62 13.39
C ASN A 43 -15.47 26.09 11.97
N LEU A 44 -16.47 26.66 11.29
CA LEU A 44 -16.85 26.28 9.93
C LEU A 44 -15.66 26.35 8.95
N PHE A 45 -14.79 27.36 9.08
CA PHE A 45 -13.62 27.49 8.21
C PHE A 45 -12.64 26.31 8.37
N VAL A 46 -12.40 25.89 9.63
CA VAL A 46 -11.52 24.77 9.96
C VAL A 46 -12.09 23.46 9.40
N ILE A 47 -13.41 23.27 9.48
CA ILE A 47 -14.08 22.07 8.96
C ILE A 47 -13.90 21.97 7.44
N ILE A 48 -14.15 23.06 6.70
CA ILE A 48 -14.01 23.09 5.23
C ILE A 48 -12.56 22.85 4.83
N LEU A 49 -11.61 23.51 5.50
CA LEU A 49 -10.19 23.37 5.22
C LEU A 49 -9.70 21.94 5.50
N ALA A 50 -10.06 21.38 6.65
CA ALA A 50 -9.70 20.01 7.03
C ALA A 50 -10.30 18.97 6.07
N SER A 51 -11.55 19.14 5.65
CA SER A 51 -12.20 18.25 4.67
C SER A 51 -11.50 18.29 3.30
N THR A 52 -11.19 19.51 2.83
CA THR A 52 -10.48 19.71 1.56
C THR A 52 -9.06 19.13 1.62
N PHE A 53 -8.35 19.35 2.73
CA PHE A 53 -7.02 18.82 2.97
C PHE A 53 -6.99 17.29 2.95
N ASN A 54 -7.91 16.61 3.66
CA ASN A 54 -8.00 15.15 3.63
C ASN A 54 -8.26 14.59 2.23
N SER A 55 -9.11 15.28 1.46
CA SER A 55 -9.40 14.91 0.07
C SER A 55 -8.17 15.07 -0.82
N ALA A 56 -7.43 16.17 -0.68
CA ALA A 56 -6.21 16.42 -1.43
C ALA A 56 -5.13 15.38 -1.12
N VAL A 57 -4.89 15.08 0.16
CA VAL A 57 -3.94 14.04 0.60
C VAL A 57 -4.32 12.69 -0.02
N TYR A 58 -5.58 12.29 0.05
CA TYR A 58 -6.03 11.04 -0.54
C TYR A 58 -5.76 10.95 -2.05
N VAL A 59 -6.07 12.02 -2.80
CA VAL A 59 -5.82 12.08 -4.25
C VAL A 59 -4.33 11.97 -4.55
N ILE A 60 -3.48 12.71 -3.84
CA ILE A 60 -2.02 12.67 -4.01
C ILE A 60 -1.49 11.25 -3.75
N LEU A 61 -1.87 10.63 -2.63
CA LEU A 61 -1.46 9.27 -2.29
C LEU A 61 -1.92 8.25 -3.34
N THR A 62 -3.13 8.40 -3.85
CA THR A 62 -3.68 7.51 -4.89
C THR A 62 -2.87 7.63 -6.19
N ARG A 63 -2.55 8.86 -6.62
CA ARG A 63 -1.75 9.10 -7.84
C ARG A 63 -0.32 8.55 -7.71
N VAL A 64 0.28 8.66 -6.52
CA VAL A 64 1.60 8.08 -6.22
C VAL A 64 1.55 6.55 -6.19
N SER A 65 0.49 5.96 -5.64
CA SER A 65 0.28 4.51 -5.61
C SER A 65 0.08 3.92 -7.02
N GLN A 66 -0.59 4.65 -7.91
CA GLN A 66 -0.88 4.25 -9.29
C GLN A 66 0.30 4.38 -10.26
N ASN A 67 1.24 5.31 -10.00
CA ASN A 67 2.43 5.53 -10.83
C ASN A 67 3.69 5.05 -10.09
N PRO A 68 3.99 3.75 -10.06
CA PRO A 68 5.17 3.20 -9.39
C PRO A 68 6.51 3.62 -10.04
N LEU A 69 6.48 4.42 -11.11
CA LEU A 69 7.62 4.79 -11.95
C LEU A 69 8.78 5.48 -11.21
N HIS A 70 8.57 5.99 -9.99
CA HIS A 70 9.61 6.71 -9.23
C HIS A 70 10.09 6.02 -7.96
N ILE A 71 9.51 4.88 -7.57
CA ILE A 71 9.93 4.17 -6.38
C ILE A 71 10.58 2.88 -6.83
N ILE A 72 11.81 3.02 -7.34
CA ILE A 72 12.75 1.91 -7.41
C ILE A 72 13.07 1.53 -5.95
N ILE A 73 12.19 0.73 -5.34
CA ILE A 73 12.57 -0.18 -4.25
C ILE A 73 13.42 -1.25 -4.95
N THR A 74 14.66 -0.91 -5.30
CA THR A 74 15.67 -1.94 -5.51
C THR A 74 15.69 -2.72 -4.21
N SER A 75 15.26 -3.98 -4.26
CA SER A 75 15.44 -4.89 -3.16
C SER A 75 16.91 -4.84 -2.77
N ILE A 76 17.21 -4.26 -1.62
CA ILE A 76 18.57 -4.16 -1.06
C ILE A 76 19.12 -5.57 -0.75
N PHE A 77 18.28 -6.60 -0.87
CA PHE A 77 18.68 -7.99 -0.80
C PHE A 77 19.07 -8.53 -2.17
N PRO A 78 20.38 -8.75 -2.40
CA PRO A 78 20.83 -9.43 -3.60
C PRO A 78 20.38 -10.90 -3.54
N LYS A 79 19.88 -11.41 -4.67
CA LYS A 79 19.30 -12.76 -4.82
C LYS A 79 20.25 -13.90 -4.41
N ILE A 80 21.55 -13.60 -4.31
CA ILE A 80 22.62 -14.46 -3.79
C ILE A 80 22.44 -14.87 -2.32
N ILE A 81 21.73 -14.09 -1.50
CA ILE A 81 21.47 -14.42 -0.08
C ILE A 81 20.05 -14.98 0.09
N SER A 82 19.62 -15.84 -0.84
CA SER A 82 18.37 -16.57 -0.68
C SER A 82 18.67 -17.96 -0.13
N ASN A 83 18.22 -18.27 1.09
CA ASN A 83 18.19 -19.65 1.62
C ASN A 83 17.07 -20.49 0.97
N LYS A 84 16.74 -20.20 -0.29
CA LYS A 84 15.93 -21.09 -1.11
C LYS A 84 16.88 -22.18 -1.57
N LYS A 85 16.68 -23.38 -1.04
CA LYS A 85 17.45 -24.59 -1.37
C LYS A 85 17.58 -24.68 -2.90
N SER A 86 18.79 -24.49 -3.43
CA SER A 86 19.14 -24.63 -4.84
C SER A 86 19.11 -26.12 -5.21
N THR A 87 17.95 -26.73 -5.10
CA THR A 87 17.79 -28.16 -5.33
C THR A 87 17.37 -28.33 -6.78
N LEU A 88 18.18 -29.05 -7.54
CA LEU A 88 17.90 -29.52 -8.91
C LEU A 88 16.86 -30.66 -8.89
N LEU A 89 15.93 -30.61 -7.95
CA LEU A 89 14.84 -31.57 -7.83
C LEU A 89 13.60 -30.92 -8.42
N ASP A 90 13.41 -31.24 -9.69
CA ASP A 90 12.17 -31.06 -10.40
C ASP A 90 11.13 -31.98 -9.72
N TYR A 91 10.30 -31.41 -8.84
CA TYR A 91 9.18 -32.13 -8.21
C TYR A 91 8.00 -32.25 -9.19
N GLU A 92 8.31 -32.46 -10.47
CA GLU A 92 7.36 -32.75 -11.53
C GLU A 92 7.69 -34.14 -12.09
N LYS A 93 7.30 -35.16 -11.33
CA LYS A 93 7.05 -36.49 -11.86
C LYS A 93 5.76 -37.02 -11.24
N ASP A 94 4.76 -37.05 -12.12
CA ASP A 94 3.44 -37.70 -12.13
C ASP A 94 2.39 -37.28 -11.08
#